data_AF-A3VYG5-F1
#
_entry.id   AF-A3VYG5-F1
#
_cell.length_a   1.000
_cell.length_b   1.000
_cell.length_c   1.000
_cell.angle_alpha   90.00
_cell.angle_beta   90.00
_cell.angle_gamma   90.00
#
_symmetry.space_group_name_H-M   'P 1'
#
loop_
_entity.id
_entity.type
_entity.pdbx_description
1 polymer ?
#
loop_
_entity_poly.entity_id
_entity_poly.type
_entity_poly.pdbx_seq_one_letter_code
_entity_poly.pdbx_strand_id
1 'polypeptide(L)'
;MTRHDDSLDAPVSALATQGVPASEIARRLDVTTQRVHSVLHYLRRHGAAFPPVRLGKPCGPQGAQLTRLNADVRGALEPHAIARGMETKALAVRILEVVIRDNLIDAILDDKETDA
;
A
#
# COMPACT_ATOMS: atom_id res chain seq x y z
N MET A 1 13.12 -4.16 23.76
CA MET A 1 12.61 -5.42 24.35
C MET A 1 11.11 -5.31 24.51
N THR A 2 10.36 -5.66 23.47
CA THR A 2 8.89 -5.68 23.51
C THR A 2 8.47 -6.98 24.18
N ARG A 3 7.73 -6.89 25.30
CA ARG A 3 7.19 -8.06 26.01
C ARG A 3 6.41 -8.92 25.02
N HIS A 4 6.85 -10.16 24.85
CA HIS A 4 6.14 -11.17 24.10
C HIS A 4 4.94 -11.58 24.96
N ASP A 5 3.74 -11.16 24.55
CA ASP A 5 2.50 -11.62 25.16
C ASP A 5 2.02 -12.82 24.35
N ASP A 6 2.31 -14.02 24.84
CA ASP A 6 1.82 -15.29 24.28
C ASP A 6 0.29 -15.30 24.11
N SER A 7 -0.42 -14.46 24.88
CA SER A 7 -1.86 -14.28 24.81
C SER A 7 -2.38 -13.81 23.43
N LEU A 8 -1.54 -13.17 22.61
CA LEU A 8 -1.94 -12.67 21.28
C LEU A 8 -1.57 -13.61 20.13
N ASP A 9 -0.70 -14.59 20.37
CA ASP A 9 -0.17 -15.47 19.33
C ASP A 9 -1.23 -16.44 18.79
N ALA A 10 -1.99 -17.07 19.69
CA ALA A 10 -3.10 -17.96 19.32
C ALA A 10 -4.23 -17.24 18.54
N PRO A 11 -4.76 -16.08 18.99
CA PRO A 11 -5.80 -15.39 18.23
C PRO A 11 -5.31 -14.78 16.92
N VAL A 12 -4.07 -14.26 16.87
CA VAL A 12 -3.49 -13.72 15.62
C VAL A 12 -3.25 -14.83 14.60
N SER A 13 -2.71 -15.99 15.02
CA SER A 13 -2.50 -17.11 14.11
C SER A 13 -3.81 -17.69 13.57
N ALA A 14 -4.85 -17.83 14.40
CA ALA A 14 -6.16 -18.32 13.96
C ALA A 14 -6.79 -17.42 12.89
N LEU A 15 -6.75 -16.10 13.10
CA LEU A 15 -7.28 -15.12 12.12
C LEU A 15 -6.41 -15.03 10.86
N ALA A 16 -5.08 -15.17 10.99
CA ALA A 16 -4.18 -15.16 9.85
C ALA A 16 -4.35 -16.39 8.95
N THR A 17 -4.61 -17.58 9.54
CA THR A 17 -4.92 -18.80 8.79
C THR A 17 -6.22 -18.67 7.99
N GLN A 18 -7.19 -17.90 8.50
CA GLN A 18 -8.44 -17.56 7.79
C GLN A 18 -8.22 -16.52 6.67
N GLY A 19 -7.00 -16.02 6.47
CA GLY A 19 -6.69 -15.02 5.45
C GLY A 19 -7.17 -13.61 5.79
N VAL A 20 -7.51 -13.34 7.04
CA VAL A 20 -7.97 -12.02 7.49
C VAL A 20 -6.78 -11.04 7.43
N PRO A 21 -6.97 -9.81 6.91
CA PRO A 21 -5.88 -8.84 6.81
C PRO A 21 -5.47 -8.31 8.19
N ALA A 22 -4.19 -7.99 8.35
CA ALA A 22 -3.61 -7.55 9.62
C ALA A 22 -4.30 -6.30 10.23
N SER A 23 -4.83 -5.41 9.39
CA SER A 23 -5.63 -4.25 9.83
C SER A 23 -6.96 -4.68 10.47
N GLU A 24 -7.60 -5.70 9.92
CA GLU A 24 -8.84 -6.25 10.46
C GLU A 24 -8.59 -7.09 11.71
N ILE A 25 -7.46 -7.82 11.77
CA ILE A 25 -7.00 -8.51 12.98
C ILE A 25 -6.77 -7.50 14.11
N ALA A 26 -6.08 -6.40 13.79
CA ALA A 26 -5.84 -5.30 14.72
C ALA A 26 -7.15 -4.71 15.27
N ARG A 27 -8.13 -4.47 14.40
CA ARG A 27 -9.46 -3.98 14.77
C ARG A 27 -10.23 -4.96 15.65
N ARG A 28 -10.17 -6.26 15.35
CA ARG A 28 -10.91 -7.31 16.11
C ARG A 28 -10.31 -7.60 17.48
N LEU A 29 -8.99 -7.48 17.59
CA LEU A 29 -8.26 -7.76 18.82
C LEU A 29 -7.95 -6.50 19.64
N ASP A 30 -8.44 -5.34 19.21
CA ASP A 30 -8.19 -4.02 19.81
C ASP A 30 -6.70 -3.73 20.07
N VAL A 31 -5.87 -4.04 19.06
CA VAL A 31 -4.41 -3.85 19.11
C VAL A 31 -3.94 -3.06 17.89
N THR A 32 -2.78 -2.42 18.03
CA THR A 32 -2.16 -1.73 16.89
C THR A 32 -1.75 -2.68 15.77
N THR A 33 -1.87 -2.24 14.53
CA THR A 33 -1.44 -3.00 13.34
C THR A 33 0.05 -3.36 13.39
N GLN A 34 0.88 -2.47 13.94
CA GLN A 34 2.31 -2.71 14.16
C GLN A 34 2.57 -3.91 15.08
N ARG A 35 1.75 -4.07 16.13
CA ARG A 35 1.85 -5.21 17.05
C ARG A 35 1.45 -6.51 16.38
N VAL A 36 0.37 -6.51 15.59
CA VAL A 36 -0.03 -7.66 14.77
C VAL A 36 1.08 -8.07 13.78
N HIS A 37 1.70 -7.12 13.09
CA HIS A 37 2.82 -7.41 12.19
C HIS A 37 4.03 -8.01 12.92
N SER A 38 4.32 -7.53 14.13
CA SER A 38 5.42 -8.05 14.96
C SER A 38 5.16 -9.51 15.38
N VAL A 39 3.93 -9.83 15.79
CA VAL A 39 3.50 -11.20 16.13
C VAL A 39 3.53 -12.11 14.90
N LEU A 40 2.98 -11.68 13.77
CA LEU A 40 3.03 -12.46 12.51
C LEU A 40 4.46 -12.72 12.04
N HIS A 41 5.35 -11.74 12.20
CA HIS A 41 6.77 -11.90 11.87
C HIS A 41 7.45 -12.92 12.79
N TYR A 42 7.19 -12.85 14.09
CA TYR A 42 7.69 -13.83 15.07
C TYR A 42 7.18 -15.24 14.75
N LEU A 43 5.87 -15.42 14.60
CA LEU A 43 5.24 -16.70 14.31
C LEU A 43 5.76 -17.33 13.00
N ARG A 44 6.02 -16.53 11.95
CA ARG A 44 6.66 -17.02 10.71
C ARG A 44 8.08 -17.52 10.94
N ARG A 45 8.86 -16.80 11.76
CA ARG A 45 10.22 -17.18 12.12
C ARG A 45 10.25 -18.47 12.96
N HIS A 46 9.19 -18.73 13.70
CA HIS A 46 9.00 -19.92 14.54
C HIS A 46 8.19 -21.05 13.86
N GLY A 47 8.03 -20.99 12.53
CA GLY A 47 7.54 -22.13 11.74
C GLY A 47 6.03 -22.16 11.48
N ALA A 48 5.27 -21.15 11.88
CA ALA A 48 3.85 -21.07 11.56
C ALA A 48 3.65 -20.60 10.11
N ALA A 49 2.99 -21.44 9.31
CA ALA A 49 2.67 -21.15 7.92
C ALA A 49 1.22 -20.63 7.81
N PHE A 50 1.07 -19.33 7.56
CA PHE A 50 -0.22 -18.72 7.21
C PHE A 50 -0.09 -17.99 5.87
N PRO A 51 -1.19 -17.90 5.09
CA PRO A 51 -1.19 -17.29 3.78
C PRO A 51 -0.69 -15.84 3.86
N PRO A 52 0.07 -15.36 2.85
CA PRO A 52 0.47 -13.97 2.79
C PRO A 52 -0.77 -13.09 2.76
N VAL A 53 -0.81 -12.07 3.64
CA VAL A 53 -1.86 -11.07 3.66
C VAL A 53 -1.87 -10.40 2.29
N ARG A 54 -2.89 -10.68 1.48
CA ARG A 54 -3.11 -10.00 0.20
C ARG A 54 -3.56 -8.58 0.52
N LEU A 55 -2.62 -7.65 0.49
CA LEU A 55 -2.88 -6.22 0.54
C LEU A 55 -3.66 -5.84 -0.72
N GLY A 56 -4.98 -5.79 -0.59
CA GLY A 56 -5.88 -5.41 -1.67
C GLY A 56 -5.94 -6.42 -2.82
N LYS A 57 -6.87 -6.15 -3.73
CA LYS A 57 -6.88 -6.79 -5.05
C LYS A 57 -5.49 -6.54 -5.66
N PRO A 58 -4.77 -7.56 -6.15
CA PRO A 58 -3.54 -7.29 -6.87
C PRO A 58 -3.91 -6.37 -8.03
N CYS A 59 -3.55 -5.09 -7.91
CA CYS A 59 -3.42 -4.25 -9.09
C CYS A 59 -2.46 -5.04 -9.98
N GLY A 60 -2.84 -5.32 -11.23
CA GLY A 60 -2.05 -6.17 -12.13
C GLY A 60 -0.58 -5.71 -12.21
N PRO A 61 0.28 -6.40 -12.97
CA PRO A 61 1.70 -6.03 -13.09
C PRO A 61 1.92 -4.52 -13.33
N GLN A 62 1.00 -3.86 -14.05
CA GLN A 62 0.96 -2.42 -14.26
C GLN A 62 0.78 -1.60 -12.96
N GLY A 63 -0.13 -1.98 -12.05
CA GLY A 63 -0.42 -1.19 -10.85
C GLY A 63 0.70 -1.19 -9.82
N ALA A 64 1.48 -2.27 -9.72
CA ALA A 64 2.70 -2.29 -8.92
C ALA A 64 3.79 -1.40 -9.54
N GLN A 65 3.90 -1.38 -10.88
CA GLN A 65 4.88 -0.58 -11.62
C GLN A 65 4.61 0.93 -11.51
N LEU A 66 3.34 1.33 -11.38
CA LEU A 66 2.93 2.73 -11.20
C LEU A 66 3.17 3.28 -9.78
N THR A 67 3.47 2.44 -8.78
CA THR A 67 3.78 2.94 -7.42
C THR A 67 5.11 3.68 -7.33
N ARG A 68 5.98 3.55 -8.34
CA ARG A 68 7.24 4.29 -8.44
C ARG A 68 7.24 5.14 -9.70
N LEU A 69 7.47 6.44 -9.54
CA LEU A 69 7.76 7.34 -10.65
C LEU A 69 8.97 6.79 -11.43
N ASN A 70 8.74 6.36 -12.67
CA ASN A 70 9.78 5.96 -13.60
C ASN A 70 10.81 7.10 -13.75
N ALA A 71 12.07 6.75 -14.04
CA ALA A 71 13.15 7.71 -14.24
C ALA A 71 12.81 8.74 -15.32
N ASP A 72 12.18 8.31 -16.41
CA ASP A 72 11.78 9.17 -17.52
C ASP A 72 10.73 10.21 -17.09
N VAL A 73 9.72 9.78 -16.32
CA VAL A 73 8.68 10.66 -15.78
C VAL A 73 9.27 11.66 -14.79
N ARG A 74 10.26 11.23 -13.99
CA ARG A 74 10.96 12.12 -13.08
C ARG A 74 11.75 13.19 -13.83
N GLY A 75 12.48 12.80 -14.88
CA GLY A 75 13.23 13.73 -15.71
C GLY A 75 12.33 14.75 -16.43
N ALA A 76 11.15 14.32 -16.87
CA ALA A 76 10.17 15.22 -17.48
C ALA A 76 9.56 16.21 -16.46
N LEU A 77 9.35 15.79 -15.21
CA LEU A 77 8.80 16.64 -14.15
C LEU A 77 9.83 17.56 -13.48
N GLU A 78 11.12 17.20 -13.53
CA GLU A 78 12.21 17.95 -12.93
C GLU A 78 12.29 19.44 -13.33
N PRO A 79 12.23 19.82 -14.63
CA PRO A 79 12.26 21.25 -15.00
C PRO A 79 11.03 22.01 -14.45
N HIS A 80 9.87 21.35 -14.38
CA HIS A 80 8.65 21.95 -13.84
C HIS A 80 8.67 22.08 -12.32
N ALA A 81 9.40 21.20 -11.64
CA ALA A 81 9.59 21.21 -10.19
C ALA A 81 10.61 22.28 -9.79
N ILE A 82 11.73 22.37 -10.51
CA ILE A 82 12.75 23.42 -10.32
C ILE A 82 12.15 24.81 -10.53
N ALA A 83 11.36 25.00 -11.60
CA ALA A 83 10.69 26.28 -11.87
C ALA A 83 9.74 26.74 -10.73
N ARG A 84 9.29 25.81 -9.88
CA ARG A 84 8.38 26.05 -8.75
C ARG A 84 9.07 25.94 -7.39
N GLY A 85 10.38 25.67 -7.35
CA GLY A 85 11.13 25.46 -6.11
C GLY A 85 10.66 24.25 -5.29
N MET A 86 10.15 23.21 -5.93
CA MET A 86 9.57 22.03 -5.28
C MET A 86 10.35 20.76 -5.61
N GLU A 87 10.29 19.76 -4.73
CA GLU A 87 10.76 18.40 -5.05
C GLU A 87 9.83 17.78 -6.11
N THR A 88 10.39 17.00 -7.04
CA THR A 88 9.62 16.34 -8.12
C THR A 88 8.48 15.47 -7.59
N LYS A 89 8.67 14.81 -6.43
CA LYS A 89 7.60 14.06 -5.77
C LYS A 89 6.48 14.95 -5.25
N ALA A 90 6.83 16.09 -4.63
CA ALA A 90 5.87 17.05 -4.11
C ALA A 90 5.05 17.66 -5.26
N LEU A 91 5.69 17.97 -6.39
CA LEU A 91 5.00 18.42 -7.59
C LEU A 91 4.03 17.36 -8.12
N ALA A 92 4.44 16.08 -8.18
CA ALA A 92 3.58 15.00 -8.64
C ALA A 92 2.32 14.86 -7.75
N VAL A 93 2.47 14.91 -6.43
CA VAL A 93 1.33 14.88 -5.50
C VAL A 93 0.43 16.09 -5.73
N ARG A 94 1.00 17.28 -5.90
CA ARG A 94 0.23 18.50 -6.14
C ARG A 94 -0.55 18.45 -7.45
N ILE A 95 0.01 17.85 -8.50
CA ILE A 95 -0.70 17.62 -9.77
C ILE A 95 -1.87 16.68 -9.53
N LEU A 96 -1.67 15.57 -8.80
CA LEU A 96 -2.75 14.63 -8.48
C LEU A 96 -3.87 15.29 -7.66
N GLU A 97 -3.54 16.16 -6.70
CA GLU A 97 -4.54 16.94 -5.94
C GLU A 97 -5.41 17.81 -6.85
N VAL A 98 -4.80 18.48 -7.84
CA VAL A 98 -5.52 19.34 -8.80
C VAL A 98 -6.40 18.49 -9.72
N VAL A 99 -5.86 17.38 -10.24
CA VAL A 99 -6.60 16.44 -11.11
C VAL A 99 -7.83 15.87 -10.40
N ILE A 100 -7.71 15.51 -9.12
CA ILE A 100 -8.83 15.02 -8.31
C ILE A 100 -9.84 16.15 -8.07
N ARG A 101 -9.38 17.34 -7.67
CA ARG A 101 -10.26 18.48 -7.37
C ARG A 101 -11.09 18.90 -8.58
N ASP A 102 -10.48 18.88 -9.76
CA ASP A 102 -11.09 19.36 -11.00
C ASP A 102 -11.78 18.20 -11.77
N ASN A 103 -11.89 17.00 -11.15
CA ASN A 103 -12.49 15.77 -11.70
C ASN A 103 -11.96 15.38 -13.09
N LEU A 104 -10.66 15.57 -13.31
CA LEU A 104 -9.98 15.34 -14.60
C LEU A 104 -9.46 13.90 -14.76
N ILE A 105 -9.78 13.00 -13.81
CA ILE A 105 -9.27 11.63 -13.81
C ILE A 105 -9.69 10.90 -15.09
N ASP A 106 -10.99 10.89 -15.38
CA ASP A 106 -11.54 10.20 -16.56
C ASP A 106 -11.11 10.87 -17.88
N ALA A 107 -10.74 12.16 -17.85
CA ALA A 107 -10.26 12.89 -19.02
C ALA A 107 -8.77 12.63 -19.33
N ILE A 108 -7.99 12.20 -18.34
CA ILE A 108 -6.55 11.92 -18.48
C ILE A 108 -6.29 10.43 -18.66
N LEU A 109 -7.06 9.60 -17.93
CA LEU A 109 -6.98 8.15 -17.96
C LEU A 109 -8.11 7.58 -18.82
N ASP A 110 -8.40 8.16 -19.98
CA ASP A 110 -9.46 7.67 -20.87
C ASP A 110 -9.14 6.23 -21.34
N ASP A 111 -9.46 5.25 -20.49
CA ASP A 111 -9.32 3.81 -20.71
C ASP A 111 -10.52 3.29 -21.52
N LYS A 112 -11.29 4.17 -22.19
CA LYS A 112 -12.49 3.85 -22.97
C LYS A 112 -12.36 4.05 -24.49
N GLU A 113 -11.18 3.82 -25.06
CA GLU A 113 -11.03 3.36 -26.45
C GLU A 113 -10.07 2.14 -26.43
N THR A 114 -10.44 0.90 -26.76
CA THR A 114 -11.32 0.41 -27.82
C THR A 114 -11.79 -1.01 -27.47
N ASP A 115 -13.11 -1.21 -27.41
CA ASP A 115 -13.76 -2.51 -27.59
C ASP A 115 -14.14 -2.57 -29.09
N ALA A 116 -13.30 -3.22 -29.91
CA ALA A 116 -13.58 -3.64 -31.29
C ALA A 116 -12.48 -4.58 -31.82
#